data_AF-A0A0N5AZ04-F1
#
_entry.id   AF-A0A0N5AZ04-F1
#
_cell.length_a   1.000
_cell.length_b   1.000
_cell.length_c   1.000
_cell.angle_alpha   90.00
_cell.angle_beta   90.00
_cell.angle_gamma   90.00
#
_symmetry.space_group_name_H-M   'P 1'
#
loop_
_entity.id
_entity.type
_entity.pdbx_description
1 polymer ?
#
loop_
_entity_poly.entity_id
_entity_poly.type
_entity_poly.pdbx_seq_one_letter_code
_entity_poly.pdbx_strand_id
1 'polypeptide(L)'
;MDIQLSDAEKLYVIHGAQQGIRSDGRGTFDYQPIIVETGVLPTANGSARVRLGSTDLLIGIKADLVVVDDMSSYSNRLNFSIDCSANATPKFAGMRYLNAECLGRGGDEFGVELASALNAAYDNPFVLPDLAKLIVSPMHAWKIYVDIVILQFGGNVLDTASIGVKAALSDTEICEVLVRPGDAGKKVVDILDENKVWKLDTSRQALVFIRILIYCNLIS
;
A
#
# COMPACT_ATOMS: atom_id res chain seq x y z
N MET A 1 2.87 -10.72 23.39
CA MET A 1 2.64 -9.97 24.65
C MET A 1 1.69 -8.84 24.32
N ASP A 2 0.46 -8.91 24.82
CA ASP A 2 -0.46 -7.79 24.73
C ASP A 2 0.05 -6.65 25.62
N ILE A 3 -0.03 -5.41 25.10
CA ILE A 3 0.32 -4.23 25.88
C ILE A 3 -0.80 -4.02 26.89
N GLN A 4 -0.55 -4.40 28.14
CA GLN A 4 -1.49 -4.11 29.22
C GLN A 4 -1.34 -2.65 29.63
N LEU A 5 -2.34 -1.85 29.27
CA LEU A 5 -2.47 -0.47 29.73
C LEU A 5 -3.05 -0.46 31.15
N SER A 6 -2.43 0.30 32.04
CA SER A 6 -2.97 0.57 33.37
C SER A 6 -4.26 1.39 33.28
N ASP A 7 -5.13 1.28 34.29
CA ASP A 7 -6.39 2.03 34.27
C ASP A 7 -6.16 3.55 34.35
N ALA A 8 -5.07 3.97 35.00
CA ALA A 8 -4.64 5.37 35.01
C ALA A 8 -4.27 5.88 33.61
N GLU A 9 -3.55 5.09 32.81
CA GLU A 9 -3.20 5.47 31.43
C GLU A 9 -4.44 5.55 30.53
N LYS A 10 -5.37 4.60 30.66
CA LYS A 10 -6.63 4.64 29.92
C LYS A 10 -7.43 5.90 30.25
N LEU A 11 -7.60 6.19 31.54
CA LEU A 11 -8.32 7.38 32.01
C LEU A 11 -7.64 8.67 31.53
N TYR A 12 -6.31 8.72 31.57
CA TYR A 12 -5.54 9.86 31.07
C TYR A 12 -5.77 10.11 29.59
N VAL A 13 -5.72 9.07 28.75
CA VAL A 13 -5.96 9.20 27.31
C VAL A 13 -7.40 9.64 27.01
N ILE A 14 -8.39 9.08 27.73
CA ILE A 14 -9.80 9.43 27.54
C ILE A 14 -10.07 10.88 27.94
N HIS A 15 -9.67 11.30 29.15
CA HIS A 15 -9.86 12.68 29.60
C HIS A 15 -9.08 13.69 28.77
N GLY A 16 -7.84 13.34 28.36
CA GLY A 16 -7.06 14.16 27.44
C GLY A 16 -7.78 14.38 26.12
N ALA A 17 -8.33 13.31 25.52
CA ALA A 17 -9.10 13.40 24.28
C ALA A 17 -10.35 14.29 24.42
N GLN A 18 -11.06 14.22 25.55
CA GLN A 18 -12.22 15.09 25.84
C GLN A 18 -11.84 16.57 25.93
N GLN A 19 -10.64 16.86 26.43
CA GLN A 19 -10.11 18.22 26.51
C GLN A 19 -9.40 18.67 25.22
N GLY A 20 -9.33 17.80 24.20
CA GLY A 20 -8.61 18.08 22.96
C GLY A 20 -7.08 18.08 23.11
N ILE A 21 -6.56 17.49 24.19
CA ILE A 21 -5.13 17.43 24.52
C ILE A 21 -4.60 16.05 24.15
N ARG A 22 -3.57 16.02 23.31
CA ARG A 22 -2.85 14.79 22.95
C ARG A 22 -1.60 14.63 23.81
N SER A 23 -1.19 13.38 24.03
CA SER A 23 0.02 13.04 24.79
C SER A 23 1.32 13.55 24.16
N ASP A 24 1.32 13.83 22.86
CA ASP A 24 2.45 14.36 22.11
C ASP A 24 2.41 15.88 21.93
N GLY A 25 1.44 16.56 22.55
CA GLY A 25 1.30 18.03 22.53
C GLY A 25 0.80 18.62 21.21
N ARG A 26 0.42 17.79 20.23
CA ARG A 26 -0.12 18.24 18.94
C ARG A 26 -1.62 18.55 19.04
N GLY A 27 -2.12 19.43 18.17
CA GLY A 27 -3.55 19.69 18.05
C GLY A 27 -4.32 18.45 17.60
N THR A 28 -5.63 18.42 17.84
CA THR A 28 -6.51 17.30 17.44
C THR A 28 -6.51 17.04 15.93
N PHE A 29 -6.18 18.05 15.13
CA PHE A 29 -6.16 18.01 13.66
C PHE A 29 -4.76 18.00 13.07
N ASP A 30 -3.72 18.04 13.89
CA ASP A 30 -2.35 18.13 13.42
C ASP A 30 -1.81 16.74 13.08
N TYR A 31 -1.29 16.62 11.86
CA TYR A 31 -0.65 15.40 11.39
C TYR A 31 0.76 15.23 11.96
N GLN A 32 1.26 14.00 11.95
CA GLN A 32 2.67 13.76 12.28
C GLN A 32 3.52 14.27 11.12
N PRO A 33 4.78 14.68 11.37
CA PRO A 33 5.69 15.02 10.28
C PRO A 33 5.81 13.83 9.33
N ILE A 34 5.59 14.10 8.04
CA ILE A 34 5.61 13.11 6.97
C ILE A 34 6.87 13.35 6.14
N ILE A 35 7.68 12.31 5.99
CA ILE A 35 8.88 12.31 5.14
C ILE A 35 8.66 11.25 4.09
N VAL A 36 8.82 11.62 2.81
CA VAL A 36 8.67 10.73 1.66
C VAL A 36 9.94 10.79 0.85
N GLU A 37 10.53 9.63 0.59
CA GLU A 37 11.70 9.45 -0.27
C GLU A 37 11.29 8.51 -1.42
N THR A 38 11.43 8.95 -2.67
CA THR A 38 11.17 8.13 -3.87
C THR A 38 12.48 7.56 -4.42
N GLY A 39 12.43 6.47 -5.19
CA GLY A 39 13.62 5.89 -5.82
C GLY A 39 14.60 5.23 -4.83
N VAL A 40 14.09 4.72 -3.71
CA VAL A 40 14.89 4.09 -2.64
C VAL A 40 15.42 2.71 -3.05
N LEU A 41 14.67 1.99 -3.89
CA LEU A 41 15.04 0.67 -4.41
C LEU A 41 15.35 0.77 -5.91
N PRO A 42 16.64 0.73 -6.31
CA PRO A 42 17.03 0.87 -7.73
C PRO A 42 16.67 -0.34 -8.58
N THR A 43 16.38 -1.49 -7.96
CA THR A 43 15.98 -2.73 -8.65
C THR A 43 14.48 -2.82 -8.93
N ALA A 44 13.68 -1.95 -8.33
CA ALA A 44 12.24 -1.92 -8.53
C ALA A 44 11.87 -0.97 -9.68
N ASN A 45 10.71 -1.20 -10.32
CA ASN A 45 10.20 -0.28 -11.34
C ASN A 45 9.84 1.09 -10.74
N GLY A 46 9.37 1.09 -9.51
CA GLY A 46 9.11 2.29 -8.72
C GLY A 46 9.24 1.96 -7.25
N SER A 47 9.69 2.92 -6.45
CA SER A 47 9.83 2.70 -5.01
C SER A 47 9.64 3.97 -4.21
N ALA A 48 9.19 3.79 -2.96
CA ALA A 48 9.15 4.87 -2.01
C ALA A 48 9.35 4.37 -0.59
N ARG A 49 9.98 5.20 0.24
CA ARG A 49 10.00 5.04 1.69
C ARG A 49 9.23 6.19 2.30
N VAL A 50 8.30 5.87 3.18
CA VAL A 50 7.49 6.88 3.88
C VAL A 50 7.64 6.70 5.38
N ARG A 51 7.98 7.80 6.04
CA ARG A 51 8.02 7.90 7.49
C ARG A 51 7.00 8.92 7.97
N LEU A 52 6.07 8.45 8.79
CA LEU A 52 5.06 9.25 9.46
C LEU A 52 5.28 9.14 10.97
N GLY A 53 6.00 10.11 11.54
CA GLY A 53 6.43 10.06 12.94
C GLY A 53 7.21 8.78 13.27
N SER A 54 6.60 7.87 14.04
CA SER A 54 7.17 6.58 14.44
C SER A 54 6.77 5.40 13.55
N THR A 55 6.02 5.65 12.47
CA THR A 55 5.66 4.64 11.47
C THR A 55 6.59 4.77 10.26
N ASP A 56 7.21 3.68 9.82
CA ASP A 56 8.14 3.63 8.68
C ASP A 56 7.72 2.47 7.77
N LEU A 57 7.43 2.76 6.51
CA LEU A 57 7.10 1.79 5.48
C LEU A 57 8.04 1.93 4.28
N LEU A 58 8.37 0.79 3.70
CA LEU A 58 9.06 0.68 2.43
C LEU A 58 8.10 0.07 1.41
N ILE A 59 7.92 0.75 0.28
CA ILE A 59 7.02 0.34 -0.80
C ILE A 59 7.88 0.09 -2.05
N GLY A 60 7.70 -1.08 -2.65
CA GLY A 60 8.29 -1.45 -3.93
C GLY A 60 7.20 -1.78 -4.95
N ILE A 61 7.44 -1.39 -6.19
CA ILE A 61 6.53 -1.68 -7.31
C ILE A 61 7.28 -2.51 -8.34
N LYS A 62 6.63 -3.60 -8.76
CA LYS A 62 7.11 -4.49 -9.81
C LYS A 62 6.06 -4.61 -10.90
N ALA A 63 6.47 -4.43 -12.15
CA ALA A 63 5.60 -4.61 -13.32
C ALA A 63 5.97 -5.90 -14.04
N ASP A 64 5.01 -6.82 -14.16
CA ASP A 64 5.18 -8.08 -14.91
C ASP A 64 4.19 -8.13 -16.08
N LEU A 65 4.66 -8.62 -17.24
CA LEU A 65 3.81 -8.84 -18.40
C LEU A 65 3.13 -10.21 -18.29
N VAL A 66 1.80 -10.22 -18.25
CA VAL A 66 1.00 -11.43 -18.07
C VAL A 66 0.16 -11.71 -19.32
N VAL A 67 0.04 -12.99 -19.66
CA VAL A 67 -0.87 -13.45 -20.72
C VAL A 67 -2.27 -13.61 -20.12
N VAL A 68 -3.27 -13.00 -20.75
CA VAL A 68 -4.66 -12.99 -20.29
C VAL A 68 -5.54 -13.62 -21.36
N ASP A 69 -6.31 -14.65 -20.98
CA ASP A 69 -7.18 -15.38 -21.90
C ASP A 69 -8.46 -14.59 -22.25
N ASP A 70 -9.02 -13.86 -21.27
CA ASP A 70 -10.20 -13.01 -21.44
C ASP A 70 -10.00 -11.63 -20.83
N MET A 71 -9.81 -10.64 -21.69
CA MET A 71 -9.61 -9.24 -21.29
C MET A 71 -10.83 -8.61 -20.61
N SER A 72 -12.03 -9.15 -20.82
CA SER A 72 -13.25 -8.63 -20.20
C SER A 72 -13.32 -8.92 -18.70
N SER A 73 -12.62 -9.96 -18.23
CA SER A 73 -12.46 -10.31 -16.82
C SER A 73 -11.25 -9.68 -16.13
N TYR A 74 -10.44 -8.88 -16.85
CA TYR A 74 -9.21 -8.27 -16.34
C TYR A 74 -9.51 -7.03 -15.47
N SER A 75 -10.17 -7.23 -14.33
CA SER A 75 -10.56 -6.17 -13.38
C SER A 75 -9.53 -5.93 -12.26
N ASN A 76 -8.47 -6.75 -12.15
CA ASN A 76 -7.50 -6.64 -11.05
C ASN A 76 -6.06 -6.44 -11.57
N ARG A 77 -5.76 -5.20 -11.99
CA ARG A 77 -4.46 -4.83 -12.60
C ARG A 77 -3.40 -4.49 -11.55
N LEU A 78 -3.82 -4.20 -10.32
CA LEU A 78 -2.98 -3.83 -9.19
C LEU A 78 -3.17 -4.84 -8.07
N ASN A 79 -2.09 -5.52 -7.71
CA ASN A 79 -2.11 -6.46 -6.59
C ASN A 79 -1.29 -5.89 -5.43
N PHE A 80 -1.95 -5.61 -4.30
CA PHE A 80 -1.27 -5.18 -3.08
C PHE A 80 -0.89 -6.38 -2.23
N SER A 81 0.37 -6.45 -1.83
CA SER A 81 0.88 -7.37 -0.81
C SER A 81 1.48 -6.57 0.33
N ILE A 82 1.17 -6.94 1.57
CA ILE A 82 1.63 -6.19 2.74
C ILE A 82 2.28 -7.15 3.73
N ASP A 83 3.57 -6.95 3.95
CA ASP A 83 4.37 -7.74 4.86
C ASP A 83 4.75 -6.96 6.10
N CYS A 84 4.45 -7.53 7.26
CA CYS A 84 4.88 -6.99 8.54
C CYS A 84 6.28 -7.52 8.89
N SER A 85 7.29 -6.64 8.92
CA SER A 85 8.63 -7.03 9.37
C SER A 85 8.58 -7.49 10.83
N ALA A 86 9.41 -8.49 11.17
CA ALA A 86 9.58 -8.93 12.56
C ALA A 86 10.10 -7.80 13.48
N ASN A 87 10.73 -6.76 12.89
CA ASN A 87 11.21 -5.59 13.60
C ASN A 87 10.14 -4.50 13.80
N ALA A 88 8.99 -4.60 13.11
CA ALA A 88 7.98 -3.55 13.10
C ALA A 88 7.27 -3.40 14.45
N THR A 89 7.01 -4.51 15.12
CA THR A 89 6.54 -4.55 16.50
C THR A 89 6.75 -5.95 17.07
N PRO A 90 7.11 -6.10 18.36
CA PRO A 90 7.09 -7.40 19.02
C PRO A 90 5.69 -8.07 19.02
N LYS A 91 4.61 -7.33 18.73
CA LYS A 91 3.25 -7.87 18.53
C LYS A 91 3.15 -8.83 17.35
N PHE A 92 3.79 -8.50 16.22
CA PHE A 92 3.74 -9.30 15.00
C PHE A 92 4.57 -10.59 15.09
N ALA A 93 5.56 -10.64 15.99
CA ALA A 93 6.33 -11.84 16.28
C ALA A 93 5.65 -12.81 17.25
N GLY A 94 4.61 -12.36 17.98
CA GLY A 94 4.12 -13.04 19.20
C GLY A 94 2.66 -13.50 19.20
N MET A 95 1.88 -13.24 18.15
CA MET A 95 0.50 -13.75 18.06
C MET A 95 0.52 -15.21 17.59
N ARG A 96 0.85 -16.11 18.52
CA ARG A 96 0.53 -17.55 18.47
C ARG A 96 -0.73 -17.72 19.30
N TYR A 97 -1.89 -17.63 18.66
CA TYR A 97 -3.14 -17.99 19.33
C TYR A 97 -3.13 -19.49 19.68
N LEU A 98 -3.77 -19.82 20.80
CA LEU A 98 -3.74 -21.11 21.49
C LEU A 98 -4.58 -22.21 20.82
N ASN A 99 -4.71 -22.19 19.50
CA ASN A 99 -5.56 -23.09 18.73
C ASN A 99 -4.91 -23.34 17.36
N ALA A 100 -4.39 -24.56 17.23
CA ALA A 100 -3.49 -25.03 16.20
C ALA A 100 -4.14 -25.25 14.82
N GLU A 101 -4.97 -24.33 14.33
CA GLU A 101 -5.59 -24.47 12.99
C GLU A 101 -5.39 -23.28 12.04
N CYS A 102 -4.74 -22.19 12.45
CA CYS A 102 -4.26 -21.15 11.53
C CYS A 102 -2.79 -20.84 11.82
N LEU A 103 -1.87 -21.43 11.06
CA LEU A 103 -0.43 -21.15 11.09
C LEU A 103 -0.13 -19.80 10.39
N GLY A 104 -0.63 -18.70 10.95
CA GLY A 104 -0.29 -17.33 10.54
C GLY A 104 0.45 -16.61 11.67
N ARG A 105 1.48 -15.82 11.33
CA ARG A 105 1.99 -14.79 12.25
C ARG A 105 0.88 -13.74 12.34
N GLY A 106 0.51 -13.21 13.50
CA GLY A 106 -0.57 -12.20 13.56
C GLY A 106 -0.36 -10.89 12.77
N GLY A 107 0.79 -10.70 12.13
CA GLY A 107 0.97 -9.65 11.12
C GLY A 107 0.40 -9.99 9.75
N ASP A 108 0.13 -11.26 9.46
CA ASP A 108 -0.40 -11.75 8.19
C ASP A 108 -1.87 -11.37 8.04
N GLU A 109 -2.70 -11.63 9.07
CA GLU A 109 -4.12 -11.23 9.08
C GLU A 109 -4.29 -9.70 8.95
N PHE A 110 -3.45 -8.93 9.67
CA PHE A 110 -3.45 -7.48 9.58
C PHE A 110 -3.01 -6.98 8.19
N GLY A 111 -2.01 -7.62 7.60
CA GLY A 111 -1.55 -7.33 6.24
C GLY A 111 -2.65 -7.60 5.20
N VAL A 112 -3.37 -8.72 5.32
CA VAL A 112 -4.48 -9.08 4.44
C VAL A 112 -5.65 -8.09 4.55
N GLU A 113 -6.04 -7.68 5.75
CA GLU A 113 -7.08 -6.67 5.95
C GLU A 113 -6.70 -5.33 5.31
N LEU A 114 -5.47 -4.89 5.54
CA LEU A 114 -4.95 -3.63 5.00
C LEU A 114 -4.82 -3.68 3.48
N ALA A 115 -4.39 -4.81 2.92
CA ALA A 115 -4.36 -5.04 1.48
C ALA A 115 -5.75 -5.02 0.87
N SER A 116 -6.75 -5.63 1.53
CA SER A 116 -8.15 -5.59 1.11
C SER A 116 -8.71 -4.16 1.09
N ALA A 117 -8.38 -3.35 2.11
CA ALA A 117 -8.77 -1.94 2.16
C ALA A 117 -8.15 -1.12 1.02
N LEU A 118 -6.86 -1.35 0.70
CA LEU A 118 -6.21 -0.71 -0.44
C LEU A 118 -6.79 -1.19 -1.77
N ASN A 119 -7.05 -2.49 -1.93
CA ASN A 119 -7.71 -3.02 -3.12
C ASN A 119 -9.06 -2.31 -3.35
N ALA A 120 -9.90 -2.21 -2.32
CA ALA A 120 -11.18 -1.50 -2.41
C ALA A 120 -11.03 -0.01 -2.75
N ALA A 121 -9.99 0.66 -2.25
CA ALA A 121 -9.73 2.07 -2.54
C ALA A 121 -9.27 2.31 -3.99
N TYR A 122 -8.55 1.34 -4.58
CA TYR A 122 -8.02 1.42 -5.94
C TYR A 122 -8.91 0.72 -6.99
N ASP A 123 -9.96 0.00 -6.57
CA ASP A 123 -10.98 -0.64 -7.45
C ASP A 123 -11.94 0.36 -8.12
N ASN A 124 -11.50 1.61 -8.29
CA ASN A 124 -12.28 2.65 -8.91
C ASN A 124 -11.56 3.18 -10.18
N PRO A 125 -12.19 3.15 -11.36
CA PRO A 125 -11.58 3.59 -12.62
C PRO A 125 -11.18 5.08 -12.63
N PHE A 126 -11.73 5.90 -11.72
CA PHE A 126 -11.34 7.31 -11.60
C PHE A 126 -9.97 7.52 -10.94
N VAL A 127 -9.51 6.54 -10.15
CA VAL A 127 -8.29 6.64 -9.33
C VAL A 127 -7.03 6.53 -10.18
N LEU A 128 -7.09 5.71 -11.23
CA LEU A 128 -5.99 5.50 -12.16
C LEU A 128 -6.55 5.41 -13.60
N PRO A 129 -6.66 6.55 -14.30
CA PRO A 129 -7.19 6.59 -15.66
C PRO A 129 -6.32 5.81 -16.66
N ASP A 130 -5.04 5.62 -16.33
CA ASP A 130 -4.05 4.93 -17.14
C ASP A 130 -4.11 3.39 -17.05
N LEU A 131 -5.08 2.82 -16.33
CA LEU A 131 -5.27 1.36 -16.34
C LEU A 131 -5.39 0.85 -17.77
N ALA A 132 -6.07 1.57 -18.67
CA ALA A 132 -6.20 1.19 -20.07
C ALA A 132 -4.86 1.07 -20.81
N LYS A 133 -3.86 1.89 -20.47
CA LYS A 133 -2.51 1.86 -21.08
C LYS A 133 -1.72 0.60 -20.70
N LEU A 134 -2.09 -0.08 -19.61
CA LEU A 134 -1.49 -1.36 -19.23
C LEU A 134 -1.85 -2.50 -20.18
N ILE A 135 -2.90 -2.34 -21.00
CA ILE A 135 -3.26 -3.33 -22.02
C ILE A 135 -2.39 -3.12 -23.25
N VAL A 136 -1.48 -4.06 -23.48
CA VAL A 136 -0.53 -4.02 -24.59
C VAL A 136 -1.13 -4.70 -25.83
N SER A 137 -1.77 -5.85 -25.64
CA SER A 137 -2.38 -6.63 -26.70
C SER A 137 -3.62 -7.36 -26.18
N PRO A 138 -4.51 -7.89 -27.04
CA PRO A 138 -5.71 -8.61 -26.60
C PRO A 138 -5.41 -9.89 -25.79
N MET A 139 -4.13 -10.32 -25.75
CA MET A 139 -3.69 -11.46 -24.95
C MET A 139 -2.61 -11.08 -23.92
N HIS A 140 -2.12 -9.84 -23.89
CA HIS A 140 -1.00 -9.44 -23.02
C HIS A 140 -1.32 -8.13 -22.32
N ALA A 141 -1.22 -8.14 -21.00
CA ALA A 141 -1.43 -6.96 -20.17
C ALA A 141 -0.34 -6.88 -19.09
N TRP A 142 0.02 -5.65 -18.74
CA TRP A 142 0.88 -5.38 -17.58
C TRP A 142 0.07 -5.56 -16.30
N LYS A 143 0.61 -6.39 -15.40
CA LYS A 143 0.15 -6.52 -14.03
C LYS A 143 1.15 -5.85 -13.11
N ILE A 144 0.66 -4.97 -12.25
CA ILE A 144 1.47 -4.23 -11.29
C ILE A 144 1.31 -4.88 -9.93
N TYR A 145 2.43 -5.25 -9.32
CA TYR A 145 2.52 -5.73 -7.95
C TYR A 145 3.07 -4.60 -7.09
N VAL A 146 2.38 -4.33 -6.00
CA VAL A 146 2.74 -3.30 -5.02
C VAL A 146 3.02 -4.02 -3.71
N ASP A 147 4.30 -4.12 -3.37
CA ASP A 147 4.77 -4.76 -2.15
C ASP A 147 5.05 -3.69 -1.10
N ILE A 148 4.38 -3.80 0.04
CA ILE A 148 4.48 -2.84 1.15
C ILE A 148 5.06 -3.57 2.35
N VAL A 149 6.25 -3.18 2.77
CA VAL A 149 6.90 -3.71 3.96
C VAL A 149 6.83 -2.70 5.09
N ILE A 150 6.16 -3.07 6.17
CA ILE A 150 6.11 -2.26 7.39
C ILE A 150 7.41 -2.52 8.15
N LEU A 151 8.25 -1.48 8.28
CA LEU A 151 9.51 -1.54 9.01
C LEU A 151 9.35 -1.17 10.48
N GLN A 152 8.47 -0.21 10.77
CA GLN A 152 8.15 0.25 12.12
C GLN A 152 6.66 0.61 12.22
N PHE A 153 6.01 0.15 13.29
CA PHE A 153 4.59 0.43 13.55
C PHE A 153 4.43 1.46 14.67
N GLY A 154 4.05 2.69 14.31
CA GLY A 154 3.78 3.80 15.22
C GLY A 154 2.31 4.23 15.26
N GLY A 155 1.44 3.54 14.53
CA GLY A 155 0.05 3.92 14.29
C GLY A 155 -0.16 4.54 12.91
N ASN A 156 -1.43 4.71 12.52
CA ASN A 156 -1.84 5.27 11.24
C ASN A 156 -1.16 4.68 9.99
N VAL A 157 -1.06 3.35 9.95
CA VAL A 157 -0.37 2.62 8.87
C VAL A 157 -1.09 2.76 7.54
N LEU A 158 -2.43 2.75 7.51
CA LEU A 158 -3.18 2.84 6.25
C LEU A 158 -2.90 4.15 5.52
N ASP A 159 -2.83 5.26 6.25
CA ASP A 159 -2.58 6.58 5.66
C ASP A 159 -1.14 6.69 5.19
N THR A 160 -0.21 6.13 5.96
CA THR A 160 1.20 6.09 5.56
C THR A 160 1.39 5.21 4.33
N ALA A 161 0.68 4.09 4.24
CA ALA A 161 0.66 3.20 3.08
C ALA A 161 0.03 3.89 1.86
N SER A 162 -1.08 4.63 2.01
CA SER A 162 -1.74 5.31 0.89
C SER A 162 -0.83 6.40 0.28
N ILE A 163 -0.14 7.17 1.12
CA ILE A 163 0.87 8.15 0.70
C ILE A 163 2.04 7.45 0.01
N GLY A 164 2.52 6.34 0.58
CA GLY A 164 3.65 5.58 0.04
C GLY A 164 3.37 4.91 -1.29
N VAL A 165 2.19 4.32 -1.46
CA VAL A 165 1.73 3.75 -2.74
C VAL A 165 1.64 4.85 -3.79
N LYS A 166 1.10 6.01 -3.45
CA LYS A 166 1.04 7.16 -4.37
C LYS A 166 2.43 7.62 -4.80
N ALA A 167 3.34 7.79 -3.84
CA ALA A 167 4.71 8.22 -4.10
C ALA A 167 5.45 7.18 -4.97
N ALA A 168 5.34 5.90 -4.65
CA ALA A 168 5.96 4.82 -5.41
C ALA A 168 5.38 4.74 -6.83
N LEU A 169 4.06 4.85 -7.00
CA LEU A 169 3.42 4.84 -8.33
C LEU A 169 3.83 6.05 -9.19
N SER A 170 4.16 7.18 -8.57
CA SER A 170 4.66 8.37 -9.28
C SER A 170 6.10 8.23 -9.76
N ASP A 171 6.88 7.37 -9.07
CA ASP A 171 8.24 7.00 -9.43
C ASP A 171 8.27 5.88 -10.49
N THR A 172 7.21 5.07 -10.58
CA THR A 172 7.16 3.89 -11.46
C THR A 172 7.45 4.20 -12.93
N GLU A 173 8.48 3.52 -13.45
CA GLU A 173 8.86 3.50 -14.85
C GLU A 173 8.64 2.09 -15.43
N ILE A 174 7.79 2.01 -16.47
CA ILE A 174 7.50 0.77 -17.19
C ILE A 174 8.09 0.85 -18.58
N CYS A 175 8.79 -0.20 -19.01
CA CYS A 175 9.36 -0.27 -20.35
C CYS A 175 8.27 -0.30 -21.42
N GLU A 176 8.46 0.48 -22.47
CA GLU A 176 7.62 0.41 -23.66
C GLU A 176 7.92 -0.87 -24.43
N VAL A 177 6.86 -1.60 -24.79
CA VAL A 177 6.95 -2.88 -25.49
C VAL A 177 6.28 -2.78 -26.85
N LEU A 178 6.94 -3.32 -27.87
CA LEU A 178 6.37 -3.44 -29.21
C LEU A 178 5.77 -4.81 -29.40
N VAL A 179 4.52 -4.83 -29.85
CA VAL A 179 3.85 -6.08 -30.23
C VAL A 179 4.07 -6.31 -31.71
N ARG A 180 4.84 -7.35 -32.05
CA ARG A 180 5.01 -7.79 -33.43
C ARG A 180 4.11 -8.99 -33.72
N PRO A 181 3.50 -9.07 -34.91
CA PRO A 181 2.82 -10.30 -35.33
C PRO A 181 3.88 -11.39 -35.50
N GLY A 182 3.78 -12.47 -34.73
CA GLY A 182 4.58 -13.66 -34.91
C GLY A 182 3.90 -14.67 -35.84
N ASP A 183 4.63 -15.72 -36.20
CA ASP A 183 4.09 -16.81 -37.01
C ASP A 183 3.01 -17.61 -36.27
N ALA A 184 2.00 -18.08 -37.03
CA ALA A 184 0.84 -18.85 -36.55
C ALA A 184 -0.11 -18.09 -35.58
N GLY A 185 -0.25 -16.77 -35.72
CA GLY A 185 -1.25 -15.99 -34.98
C GLY A 185 -0.88 -15.67 -33.52
N LYS A 186 0.31 -16.09 -33.07
CA LYS A 186 0.89 -15.68 -31.79
C LYS A 186 1.53 -14.31 -31.95
N LYS A 187 1.22 -13.37 -31.05
CA LYS A 187 1.88 -12.06 -31.00
C LYS A 187 3.13 -12.17 -30.13
N VAL A 188 4.27 -11.73 -30.64
CA VAL A 188 5.55 -11.68 -29.91
C VAL A 188 5.71 -10.27 -29.35
N VAL A 189 6.08 -10.18 -28.07
CA VAL A 189 6.32 -8.91 -27.40
C VAL A 189 7.83 -8.70 -27.33
N ASP A 190 8.33 -7.72 -28.09
CA ASP A 190 9.74 -7.34 -28.11
C ASP A 190 9.94 -6.08 -27.28
N ILE A 191 11.01 -6.08 -26.48
CA ILE A 191 11.48 -4.89 -25.75
C ILE A 191 12.23 -4.02 -26.76
N LEU A 192 11.97 -2.70 -26.74
CA LEU A 192 12.68 -1.74 -27.59
C LEU A 192 14.16 -1.64 -27.17
N ASP A 193 15.07 -1.63 -28.15
CA ASP A 193 16.52 -1.45 -27.92
C ASP A 193 16.85 -0.07 -27.32
N GLU A 194 16.02 0.93 -27.64
CA GLU A 194 16.00 2.21 -26.97
C GLU A 194 15.19 2.03 -25.69
N ASN A 195 15.84 2.07 -24.53
CA ASN A 195 15.30 1.80 -23.20
C ASN A 195 14.23 2.83 -22.76
N LYS A 196 13.18 2.98 -23.57
CA LYS A 196 12.16 4.01 -23.48
C LYS A 196 11.14 3.55 -22.45
N VAL A 197 11.06 4.32 -21.38
CA VAL A 197 10.14 4.09 -20.28
C VAL A 197 9.00 5.10 -20.34
N TRP A 198 7.83 4.67 -19.90
CA TRP A 198 6.69 5.55 -19.67
C TRP A 198 6.31 5.50 -18.19
N LYS A 199 5.77 6.62 -17.70
CA LYS A 199 5.29 6.77 -16.32
C LYS A 199 3.77 6.76 -16.29
N LEU A 200 3.20 6.25 -15.20
CA LEU A 200 1.76 6.31 -14.99
C LEU A 200 1.33 7.75 -14.65
N ASP A 201 0.18 8.17 -15.17
CA ASP A 201 -0.48 9.39 -14.70
C ASP A 201 -1.00 9.19 -13.26
N THR A 202 -0.42 9.96 -12.33
CA THR A 202 -0.68 9.88 -10.89
C THR A 202 -1.54 11.03 -10.36
N SER A 203 -2.12 11.84 -11.24
CA SER A 203 -2.87 13.05 -10.89
C SER A 203 -4.10 12.81 -10.01
N ARG A 204 -4.75 11.63 -10.11
CA ARG A 204 -6.04 11.32 -9.45
C ARG A 204 -5.99 10.19 -8.42
N GLN A 205 -4.79 9.80 -7.99
CA GLN A 205 -4.63 8.66 -7.07
C GLN A 205 -5.31 8.89 -5.72
N ALA A 206 -5.95 7.83 -5.23
CA ALA A 206 -6.69 7.80 -3.99
C ALA A 206 -5.72 7.92 -2.81
N LEU A 207 -5.91 8.96 -2.02
CA LEU A 207 -5.31 9.06 -0.71
C LEU A 207 -6.37 8.65 0.31
N VAL A 208 -6.16 7.50 0.93
CA VAL A 208 -6.95 7.08 2.07
C VAL A 208 -6.39 7.81 3.29
N PHE A 209 -7.21 8.69 3.87
CA PHE A 209 -6.93 9.35 5.14
C PHE A 209 -7.97 8.89 6.16
N ILE A 210 -7.58 8.00 7.06
CA ILE A 210 -8.35 7.64 8.23
C ILE A 210 -8.16 8.75 9.26
N ARG A 211 -9.16 9.62 9.31
CA ARG A 211 -9.32 10.54 10.42
C ARG A 211 -10.11 9.83 11.52
N ILE A 212 -9.41 9.30 12.53
CA ILE A 212 -10.08 8.88 13.77
C ILE A 212 -10.51 10.14 14.50
N LEU A 213 -11.72 10.61 14.19
CA LEU A 213 -12.43 11.55 15.04
C LEU A 213 -12.93 10.74 16.24
N ILE A 214 -12.28 10.90 17.39
CA ILE A 214 -12.89 10.52 18.67
C ILE A 214 -14.00 11.53 18.92
N TYR A 215 -15.12 11.40 18.19
CA TYR A 215 -16.34 12.12 18.51
C TYR A 215 -16.91 11.47 19.77
N CYS A 216 -16.82 12.21 20.87
CA CYS A 216 -17.36 11.89 22.18
C CYS A 216 -18.90 11.98 22.19
N ASN A 217 -19.59 11.31 21.25
CA ASN A 217 -21.06 11.28 21.12
C ASN A 217 -21.66 9.90 21.43
N LEU A 218 -20.99 9.10 22.27
CA LEU A 218 -21.50 7.81 22.75
C LEU A 218 -21.85 7.82 24.25
N ILE A 219 -22.11 9.01 24.81
CA ILE A 219 -22.70 9.16 26.14
C ILE A 219 -23.83 10.20 26.05
N SER A 220 -25.01 9.73 25.65
CA SER A 220 -26.31 10.31 25.99
C SER A 220 -27.33 9.18 26.07
#